data_AF-A0A660HPH8-F1
#
_entry.id   AF-A0A660HPH8-F1
#
_cell.length_a   1.000
_cell.length_b   1.000
_cell.length_c   1.000
_cell.angle_alpha   90.00
_cell.angle_beta   90.00
_cell.angle_gamma   90.00
#
_symmetry.space_group_name_H-M   'P 1'
#
loop_
_entity.id
_entity.type
_entity.pdbx_description
1 polymer ?
#
loop_
_entity_poly.entity_id
_entity_poly.type
_entity_poly.pdbx_seq_one_letter_code
_entity_poly.pdbx_strand_id
1 'polypeptide(L)'
;MRQESLVTKYDYDFENDSIFFYGSDKKYKTSADLDGIILDISEDDHIMAIEILDVSKRFNLAKEDLRNIRYFEAAIDISQENIWITMKMSVSKRNKLVDKGLNALGLNSINLPVSNQEIALNC
;
A
#
# COMPACT_ATOMS: atom_id res chain seq x y z
N MET A 1 8.86 -0.24 -32.26
CA MET A 1 7.86 0.42 -31.38
C MET A 1 7.90 -0.29 -30.04
N ARG A 2 8.47 0.33 -29.00
CA ARG A 2 8.34 -0.18 -27.63
C ARG A 2 6.92 0.18 -27.19
N GLN A 3 6.11 -0.83 -26.95
CA GLN A 3 4.82 -0.66 -26.31
C GLN A 3 5.12 -0.22 -24.87
N GLU A 4 4.78 1.02 -24.53
CA GLU A 4 4.77 1.46 -23.14
C GLU A 4 3.78 0.54 -22.41
N SER A 5 4.29 -0.36 -21.58
CA SER A 5 3.42 -1.14 -20.70
C SER A 5 2.70 -0.13 -19.81
N LEU A 6 1.37 -0.18 -19.77
CA LEU A 6 0.62 0.42 -18.68
C LEU A 6 1.23 -0.13 -17.39
N VAL A 7 1.98 0.69 -16.67
CA VAL A 7 2.54 0.29 -15.37
C VAL A 7 1.36 0.21 -14.43
N THR A 8 0.85 -1.01 -14.22
CA THR A 8 -0.16 -1.30 -13.21
C THR A 8 0.36 -0.84 -11.86
N LYS A 9 -0.37 0.08 -11.22
CA LYS A 9 0.01 0.67 -9.93
C LYS A 9 -0.33 -0.21 -8.74
N TYR A 10 -1.14 -1.23 -8.97
CA TYR A 10 -1.44 -2.26 -7.98
C TYR A 10 -1.71 -3.60 -8.66
N ASP A 11 -1.63 -4.66 -7.88
CA ASP A 11 -2.07 -6.01 -8.23
C ASP A 11 -2.98 -6.55 -7.12
N TYR A 12 -4.23 -6.87 -7.46
CA TYR A 12 -5.22 -7.38 -6.50
C TYR A 12 -5.49 -8.86 -6.76
N ASP A 13 -5.15 -9.70 -5.79
CA ASP A 13 -5.48 -11.11 -5.77
C ASP A 13 -6.88 -11.33 -5.16
N PHE A 14 -7.85 -11.60 -6.03
CA PHE A 14 -9.23 -11.85 -5.63
C PHE A 14 -9.39 -13.12 -4.79
N GLU A 15 -8.59 -14.16 -5.07
CA GLU A 15 -8.68 -15.46 -4.38
C GLU A 15 -8.18 -15.32 -2.95
N ASN A 16 -6.99 -14.74 -2.79
CA ASN A 16 -6.33 -14.57 -1.49
C ASN A 16 -6.77 -13.33 -0.72
N ASP A 17 -7.53 -12.42 -1.35
CA ASP A 17 -7.94 -11.14 -0.77
C ASP A 17 -6.77 -10.28 -0.30
N SER A 18 -5.71 -10.24 -1.10
CA SER A 18 -4.53 -9.41 -0.88
C SER A 18 -4.34 -8.43 -2.02
N ILE A 19 -3.82 -7.25 -1.72
CA ILE A 19 -3.47 -6.25 -2.72
C ILE A 19 -2.04 -5.76 -2.51
N PHE A 20 -1.31 -5.59 -3.60
CA PHE A 20 0.03 -5.04 -3.63
C PHE A 20 0.03 -3.72 -4.37
N PHE A 21 0.52 -2.63 -3.76
CA PHE A 21 0.64 -1.30 -4.37
C PHE A 21 2.10 -0.97 -4.69
N TYR A 22 2.40 -0.66 -5.96
CA TYR A 22 3.75 -0.35 -6.44
C TYR A 22 4.04 1.17 -6.37
N GLY A 23 4.78 1.60 -5.34
CA GLY A 23 5.17 2.99 -5.12
C GLY A 23 6.45 3.43 -5.83
N SER A 24 7.41 2.52 -6.01
CA SER A 24 8.73 2.82 -6.60
C SER A 24 9.36 1.59 -7.26
N ASP A 25 10.27 1.82 -8.21
CA ASP A 25 11.10 0.83 -8.90
C ASP A 25 12.52 0.68 -8.31
N LYS A 26 12.74 1.25 -7.11
CA LYS A 26 14.00 1.11 -6.36
C LYS A 26 14.37 -0.36 -6.13
N LYS A 27 15.61 -0.60 -5.69
CA LYS A 27 16.06 -1.97 -5.41
C LYS A 27 15.63 -2.40 -4.02
N TYR A 28 14.91 -3.51 -3.95
CA TYR A 28 14.46 -4.14 -2.70
C TYR A 28 15.62 -4.52 -1.78
N LYS A 29 15.41 -4.34 -0.47
CA LYS A 29 16.32 -4.76 0.61
C LYS A 29 15.65 -5.73 1.58
N THR A 30 14.50 -5.35 2.13
CA THR A 30 13.80 -6.12 3.17
C THR A 30 12.32 -5.72 3.22
N SER A 31 11.53 -6.46 3.99
CA SER A 31 10.13 -6.12 4.29
C SER A 31 9.91 -5.99 5.81
N ALA A 32 8.89 -5.23 6.20
CA ALA A 32 8.38 -5.17 7.58
C ALA A 32 6.89 -5.53 7.59
N ASP A 33 6.47 -6.43 8.48
CA ASP A 33 5.08 -6.84 8.65
C ASP A 33 4.45 -6.11 9.86
N LEU A 34 3.38 -5.38 9.60
CA LEU A 34 2.59 -4.63 10.57
C LEU A 34 1.18 -5.21 10.64
N ASP A 35 1.09 -6.46 11.12
CA ASP A 35 -0.16 -7.21 11.26
C ASP A 35 -0.92 -7.34 9.93
N GLY A 36 -0.24 -7.92 8.93
CA GLY A 36 -0.78 -8.13 7.58
C GLY A 36 -0.81 -6.89 6.69
N ILE A 37 -0.18 -5.78 7.14
CA ILE A 37 0.26 -4.68 6.29
C ILE A 37 1.76 -4.80 6.11
N ILE A 38 2.21 -5.19 4.93
CA ILE A 38 3.62 -5.46 4.66
C ILE A 38 4.20 -4.28 3.88
N LEU A 39 5.25 -3.68 4.42
CA LEU A 39 6.01 -2.63 3.76
C LEU A 39 7.25 -3.23 3.12
N ASP A 40 7.45 -3.01 1.82
CA ASP A 40 8.72 -3.32 1.17
C ASP A 40 9.63 -2.10 1.21
N ILE A 41 10.87 -2.31 1.64
CA ILE A 41 11.87 -1.26 1.85
C ILE A 41 13.05 -1.46 0.89
N SER A 42 13.51 -0.36 0.32
CA SER A 42 14.66 -0.32 -0.58
C SER A 42 16.02 -0.35 0.12
N GLU A 43 17.08 -0.51 -0.67
CA GLU A 43 18.48 -0.40 -0.18
C GLU A 43 18.81 0.96 0.46
N ASP A 44 18.11 2.02 0.06
CA ASP A 44 18.21 3.39 0.60
C ASP A 44 17.10 3.73 1.60
N ASP A 45 16.52 2.72 2.28
CA ASP A 45 15.57 2.84 3.38
C ASP A 45 14.27 3.60 3.06
N HIS A 46 13.85 3.58 1.78
CA HIS A 46 12.56 4.11 1.35
C HIS A 46 11.51 3.00 1.25
N ILE A 47 10.26 3.32 1.62
CA ILE A 47 9.12 2.46 1.38
C ILE A 47 8.83 2.45 -0.13
N MET A 48 8.92 1.27 -0.72
CA MET A 48 8.74 1.06 -2.16
C MET A 48 7.35 0.57 -2.52
N ALA A 49 6.76 -0.24 -1.65
CA ALA A 49 5.49 -0.87 -1.90
C ALA A 49 4.79 -1.23 -0.59
N ILE A 50 3.48 -1.43 -0.69
CA ILE A 50 2.63 -1.83 0.42
C ILE A 50 1.77 -3.00 -0.03
N GLU A 51 1.87 -4.13 0.67
CA GLU A 51 0.93 -5.24 0.56
C GLU A 51 -0.07 -5.19 1.73
N ILE A 52 -1.34 -5.45 1.43
CA ILE A 52 -2.42 -5.47 2.42
C ILE A 52 -3.16 -6.80 2.29
N LEU A 53 -3.08 -7.62 3.33
CA LEU A 53 -3.82 -8.87 3.45
C LEU A 53 -5.24 -8.63 3.99
N ASP A 54 -6.20 -9.49 3.63
CA ASP A 54 -7.61 -9.37 4.00
C ASP A 54 -8.20 -7.97 3.67
N VAL A 55 -7.80 -7.39 2.54
CA VAL A 55 -8.08 -5.98 2.21
C VAL A 55 -9.58 -5.68 2.19
N SER A 56 -10.41 -6.63 1.74
CA SER A 56 -11.88 -6.45 1.71
C SER A 56 -12.45 -6.23 3.11
N LYS A 57 -11.96 -6.99 4.10
CA LYS A 57 -12.38 -6.86 5.50
C LYS A 57 -11.86 -5.58 6.12
N ARG A 58 -10.57 -5.26 5.91
CA ARG A 58 -9.93 -4.08 6.52
C ARG A 58 -10.55 -2.77 6.06
N PHE A 59 -10.85 -2.64 4.76
CA PHE A 59 -11.49 -1.43 4.22
C PHE A 59 -13.02 -1.50 4.17
N ASN A 60 -13.60 -2.64 4.57
CA ASN A 60 -15.04 -2.91 4.52
C ASN A 60 -15.62 -2.61 3.12
N LEU A 61 -15.04 -3.29 2.12
CA LEU A 61 -15.40 -3.25 0.71
C LEU A 61 -15.73 -4.66 0.24
N ALA A 62 -16.60 -4.79 -0.77
CA ALA A 62 -16.76 -6.09 -1.42
C ALA A 62 -15.51 -6.40 -2.26
N LYS A 63 -15.13 -7.68 -2.38
CA LYS A 63 -13.96 -8.08 -3.17
C LYS A 63 -14.06 -7.58 -4.62
N GLU A 64 -15.26 -7.54 -5.19
CA GLU A 64 -15.51 -7.06 -6.55
C GLU A 64 -15.22 -5.56 -6.71
N ASP A 65 -15.43 -4.76 -5.65
CA ASP A 65 -15.17 -3.33 -5.66
C ASP A 65 -13.66 -3.04 -5.74
N LEU A 66 -12.82 -3.91 -5.16
CA LEU A 66 -11.36 -3.79 -5.12
C LEU A 66 -10.68 -4.02 -6.49
N ARG A 67 -11.42 -4.55 -7.48
CA ARG A 67 -10.94 -4.61 -8.87
C ARG A 67 -10.94 -3.24 -9.57
N ASN A 68 -11.59 -2.23 -8.99
CA ASN A 68 -11.78 -0.91 -9.59
C ASN A 68 -11.25 0.22 -8.70
N ILE A 69 -10.02 0.08 -8.19
CA ILE A 69 -9.35 1.13 -7.43
C ILE A 69 -8.95 2.26 -8.37
N ARG A 70 -9.18 3.50 -7.94
CA ARG A 70 -8.87 4.72 -8.69
C ARG A 70 -7.75 5.52 -8.05
N TYR A 71 -7.62 5.41 -6.74
CA TYR A 71 -6.62 6.13 -5.99
C TYR A 71 -6.22 5.35 -4.75
N PHE A 72 -4.94 5.41 -4.42
CA PHE A 72 -4.40 4.95 -3.15
C PHE A 72 -3.35 5.94 -2.67
N GLU A 73 -3.39 6.27 -1.39
CA GLU A 73 -2.35 7.01 -0.70
C GLU A 73 -1.99 6.35 0.62
N ALA A 74 -0.73 6.47 1.00
CA ALA A 74 -0.23 6.10 2.30
C ALA A 74 0.78 7.13 2.78
N ALA A 75 0.49 7.76 3.91
CA ALA A 75 1.46 8.55 4.67
C ALA A 75 2.09 7.65 5.74
N ILE A 76 3.42 7.56 5.75
CA ILE A 76 4.20 6.69 6.64
C ILE A 76 5.11 7.56 7.51
N ASP A 77 4.87 7.53 8.81
CA ASP A 77 5.70 8.22 9.80
C ASP A 77 6.52 7.19 10.58
N ILE A 78 7.83 7.24 10.42
CA ILE A 78 8.79 6.32 11.05
C ILE A 78 9.46 7.05 12.22
N SER A 79 9.30 6.50 13.41
CA SER A 79 9.98 6.92 14.63
C SER A 79 11.01 5.88 15.06
N GLN A 80 11.76 6.15 16.14
CA GLN A 80 12.71 5.17 16.67
C GLN A 80 12.02 3.88 17.14
N GLU A 81 10.80 3.98 17.68
CA GLU A 81 10.11 2.84 18.30
C GLU A 81 9.05 2.22 17.38
N ASN A 82 8.40 3.05 16.55
CA ASN A 82 7.19 2.70 15.85
C ASN A 82 7.17 3.20 14.40
N ILE A 83 6.41 2.51 13.57
CA ILE A 83 6.02 2.92 12.22
C ILE A 83 4.49 3.12 12.25
N TRP A 84 4.05 4.33 11.94
CA TRP A 84 2.64 4.68 11.80
C TRP A 84 2.31 4.85 10.32
N ILE A 85 1.19 4.26 9.87
CA ILE A 85 0.73 4.35 8.49
C ILE A 85 -0.71 4.84 8.49
N THR A 86 -0.98 5.90 7.72
CA THR A 86 -2.34 6.37 7.40
C THR A 86 -2.60 6.12 5.93
N MET A 87 -3.51 5.21 5.61
CA MET A 87 -3.86 4.84 4.24
C MET A 87 -5.23 5.37 3.86
N LYS A 88 -5.39 5.84 2.62
CA LYS A 88 -6.69 6.09 2.00
C LYS A 88 -6.77 5.46 0.62
N MET A 89 -7.95 4.96 0.29
CA MET A 89 -8.23 4.29 -0.98
C MET A 89 -9.58 4.74 -1.52
N SER A 90 -9.63 5.08 -2.80
CA SER A 90 -10.85 5.41 -3.51
C SER A 90 -11.16 4.32 -4.53
N VAL A 91 -12.35 3.73 -4.45
CA VAL A 91 -12.83 2.70 -5.38
C VAL A 91 -14.04 3.19 -6.17
N SER A 92 -14.14 2.77 -7.43
CA SER A 92 -15.31 3.04 -8.26
C SER A 92 -16.37 1.96 -8.04
N LYS A 93 -17.45 2.33 -7.35
CA LYS A 93 -18.60 1.46 -7.07
C LYS A 93 -19.86 2.01 -7.72
N ARG A 94 -20.40 1.27 -8.71
CA ARG A 94 -21.62 1.66 -9.46
C ARG A 94 -21.54 3.11 -9.99
N ASN A 95 -20.42 3.46 -10.63
CA ASN A 95 -20.10 4.79 -11.17
C ASN A 95 -20.02 5.93 -10.13
N LYS A 96 -19.84 5.60 -8.85
CA LYS A 96 -19.53 6.57 -7.79
C LYS A 96 -18.19 6.25 -7.17
N LEU A 97 -17.43 7.28 -6.81
CA LEU A 97 -16.24 7.11 -5.98
C LEU A 97 -16.68 6.88 -4.53
N VAL A 98 -16.08 5.87 -3.91
CA VAL A 98 -16.24 5.55 -2.49
C VAL A 98 -14.86 5.57 -1.87
N ASP A 99 -14.68 6.48 -0.91
CA ASP A 99 -13.41 6.62 -0.19
C ASP A 99 -13.44 5.79 1.10
N LYS A 100 -12.31 5.16 1.39
CA LYS A 100 -12.07 4.38 2.59
C LYS A 100 -10.71 4.74 3.17
N GLY A 101 -10.59 4.66 4.49
CA GLY A 101 -9.34 4.92 5.20
C GLY A 101 -9.04 3.83 6.21
N LEU A 102 -7.76 3.59 6.45
CA LEU A 102 -7.25 2.62 7.41
C LEU A 102 -5.98 3.17 8.04
N ASN A 103 -5.84 3.00 9.35
CA ASN A 103 -4.58 3.29 10.05
C ASN A 103 -3.95 1.98 10.52
N ALA A 104 -2.62 1.91 10.48
CA ALA A 104 -1.85 0.80 11.02
C ALA A 104 -0.70 1.34 11.87
N LEU A 105 -0.35 0.59 12.92
CA LEU A 105 0.75 0.87 13.82
C LEU A 105 1.51 -0.43 14.07
N GLY A 106 2.83 -0.38 13.91
CA GLY A 106 3.72 -1.48 14.21
C GLY A 106 5.03 -0.99 14.80
N LEU A 107 5.81 -1.90 15.38
CA LEU A 107 7.13 -1.59 15.92
C LEU A 107 8.12 -1.35 14.78
N ASN A 108 9.05 -0.41 14.98
CA ASN A 108 10.21 -0.25 14.10
C ASN A 108 11.30 -1.30 14.44
N SER A 109 10.94 -2.58 14.34
CA SER A 109 11.79 -3.71 14.75
C SER A 109 13.05 -3.88 13.89
N ILE A 110 13.04 -3.34 12.68
CA ILE A 110 14.16 -3.35 11.74
C ILE A 110 15.02 -2.09 11.80
N ASN A 111 14.74 -1.17 12.73
CA ASN A 111 15.50 0.07 12.97
C ASN A 111 15.63 0.97 11.74
N LEU A 112 14.53 1.18 11.00
CA LEU A 112 14.50 2.17 9.92
C LEU A 112 14.82 3.57 10.45
N PRO A 113 15.52 4.41 9.68
CA PRO A 113 15.77 5.80 10.04
C PRO A 113 14.47 6.58 10.25
N VAL A 114 14.49 7.48 11.25
CA VAL A 114 13.38 8.41 11.50
C VAL A 114 13.13 9.24 10.24
N SER A 115 11.92 9.18 9.71
CA SER A 115 11.56 9.83 8.45
C SER A 115 10.04 9.89 8.28
N ASN A 116 9.58 10.81 7.43
CA ASN A 116 8.21 10.86 6.94
C ASN A 116 8.25 10.58 5.44
N GLN A 117 7.43 9.64 4.98
CA GLN A 117 7.40 9.16 3.60
C GLN A 117 5.97 9.08 3.10
N GLU A 118 5.78 9.12 1.79
CA GLU A 118 4.46 9.08 1.16
C GLU A 118 4.50 8.24 -0.12
N ILE A 119 3.45 7.44 -0.31
CA ILE A 119 3.12 6.80 -1.58
C ILE A 119 1.76 7.33 -2.02
N ALA A 120 1.66 7.88 -3.23
CA ALA A 120 0.40 8.33 -3.82
C ALA A 120 0.29 7.81 -5.26
N LEU A 121 -0.79 7.10 -5.56
CA LEU A 121 -0.97 6.35 -6.79
C LEU A 121 -2.32 6.68 -7.43
N ASN A 122 -2.30 7.16 -8.67
CA ASN A 122 -3.47 7.20 -9.54
C ASN A 122 -3.58 5.86 -10.28
N CYS A 123 -4.66 5.14 -10.05
CA CYS A 123 -4.86 3.75 -10.43
C CYS A 123 -5.88 3.56 -11.57
#